data_AF-A0A418Y5G0-F1
#
_entry.id   AF-A0A418Y5G0-F1
#
_cell.length_a   1.000
_cell.length_b   1.000
_cell.length_c   1.000
_cell.angle_alpha   90.00
_cell.angle_beta   90.00
_cell.angle_gamma   90.00
#
_symmetry.space_group_name_H-M   'P 1'
#
loop_
_entity.id
_entity.type
_entity.pdbx_description
1 polymer ?
#
loop_
_entity_poly.entity_id
_entity_poly.type
_entity_poly.pdbx_seq_one_letter_code
_entity_poly.pdbx_strand_id
1 'polypeptide(L)'
;MFTPSSHDVRRFFCEAFRKQRAGEILTPMDAIASDWIARHPEYDDVLADAESAVARDYSVEGGQPNPFLHLSMHLSIAEQVSIDNPPGIRAAHNALVQRLGEHDAHHQIMECLGEMIWTSQRNGAAPDTAAYVECVRRR
;
A
#
# COMPACT_ATOMS: atom_id res chain seq x y z
N MET A 1 17.02 5.27 11.73
CA MET A 1 15.77 5.25 10.95
C MET A 1 15.02 4.00 11.39
N PHE A 2 13.83 4.14 11.97
CA PHE A 2 13.07 3.01 12.49
C PHE A 2 12.30 2.39 11.32
N THR A 3 12.79 1.28 10.78
CA THR A 3 12.04 0.51 9.77
C THR A 3 11.09 -0.41 10.53
N PRO A 4 9.77 -0.23 10.42
CA PRO A 4 8.83 -1.06 11.14
C PRO A 4 8.98 -2.52 10.72
N SER A 5 8.88 -3.45 11.68
CA SER A 5 8.86 -4.88 11.37
C SER A 5 7.53 -5.26 10.70
N SER A 6 7.47 -6.43 10.06
CA SER A 6 6.21 -6.94 9.52
C SER A 6 5.13 -7.09 10.60
N HIS A 7 5.51 -7.37 11.84
CA HIS A 7 4.58 -7.44 12.97
C HIS A 7 4.03 -6.06 13.34
N ASP A 8 4.87 -5.02 13.31
CA ASP A 8 4.44 -3.64 13.58
C ASP A 8 3.43 -3.17 12.52
N VAL A 9 3.69 -3.47 11.24
CA VAL A 9 2.77 -3.16 10.14
C VAL A 9 1.42 -3.86 10.32
N ARG A 10 1.43 -5.15 10.69
CA ARG A 10 0.20 -5.91 10.93
C ARG A 10 -0.62 -5.31 12.06
N ARG A 11 0.01 -5.04 13.20
CA ARG A 11 -0.65 -4.41 14.35
C ARG A 11 -1.19 -3.03 14.02
N PHE A 12 -0.42 -2.24 13.25
CA PHE A 12 -0.86 -0.91 12.82
C PHE A 12 -2.18 -0.97 12.04
N PHE A 13 -2.31 -1.82 11.02
CA PHE A 13 -3.55 -1.89 10.24
C PHE A 13 -4.72 -2.47 11.05
N CYS A 14 -4.49 -3.47 11.90
CA CYS A 14 -5.53 -3.99 12.78
C CYS A 14 -6.02 -2.93 13.78
N GLU A 15 -5.12 -2.12 14.32
CA GLU A 15 -5.46 -1.03 15.24
C GLU A 15 -6.20 0.11 14.52
N ALA A 16 -5.78 0.49 13.32
CA ALA A 16 -6.50 1.48 12.50
C ALA A 16 -7.93 1.03 12.21
N PHE A 17 -8.12 -0.23 11.81
CA PHE A 17 -9.43 -0.84 11.58
C PHE A 17 -10.29 -0.84 12.85
N ARG A 18 -9.72 -1.26 13.98
CA ARG A 18 -10.40 -1.26 15.29
C ARG A 18 -10.88 0.14 15.68
N LYS A 19 -9.99 1.14 15.62
CA LYS A 19 -10.32 2.54 15.95
C LYS A 19 -11.41 3.08 15.04
N GLN A 20 -11.33 2.83 13.73
CA GLN A 20 -12.33 3.26 12.76
C GLN A 20 -13.72 2.70 13.10
N ARG A 21 -13.81 1.40 13.38
CA ARG A 21 -15.09 0.75 13.74
C ARG A 21 -15.64 1.20 15.09
N ALA A 22 -14.76 1.55 16.03
CA ALA A 22 -15.13 2.05 17.35
C ALA A 22 -15.51 3.55 17.35
N GLY A 23 -15.29 4.27 16.23
CA GLY A 23 -15.49 5.72 16.18
C GLY A 23 -14.49 6.49 17.05
N GLU A 24 -13.31 5.94 17.26
CA GLU A 24 -12.25 6.57 18.06
C GLU A 24 -11.52 7.66 17.28
N ILE A 25 -10.77 8.50 17.99
CA ILE A 25 -9.94 9.53 17.37
C ILE A 25 -8.83 8.86 16.56
N LEU A 26 -8.81 9.13 15.26
CA LEU A 26 -7.78 8.67 14.33
C LEU A 26 -6.63 9.66 14.29
N THR A 27 -5.39 9.15 14.39
CA THR A 27 -4.22 9.95 13.97
C THR A 27 -4.27 10.18 12.45
N PRO A 28 -3.50 11.13 11.89
CA PRO A 28 -3.47 11.33 10.45
C PRO A 28 -3.10 10.05 9.68
N MET A 29 -2.20 9.24 10.22
CA MET A 29 -1.80 7.97 9.61
C MET A 29 -2.90 6.90 9.72
N ASP A 30 -3.59 6.83 10.87
CA ASP A 30 -4.76 5.95 11.03
C ASP A 30 -5.86 6.33 10.03
N ALA A 31 -6.10 7.62 9.80
CA ALA A 31 -7.12 8.10 8.88
C ALA A 31 -6.82 7.68 7.43
N ILE A 32 -5.60 7.90 6.94
CA ILE A 32 -5.19 7.48 5.59
C ILE A 32 -5.31 5.95 5.46
N ALA A 33 -4.86 5.18 6.46
CA ALA A 33 -5.01 3.73 6.45
C ALA A 33 -6.48 3.28 6.44
N SER A 34 -7.33 3.93 7.24
CA SER A 34 -8.76 3.65 7.34
C SER A 34 -9.51 3.89 6.02
N ASP A 35 -9.13 4.92 5.27
CA ASP A 35 -9.70 5.20 3.95
C ASP A 35 -9.39 4.10 2.93
N TRP A 36 -8.19 3.50 3.00
CA TRP A 36 -7.82 2.36 2.16
C TRP A 36 -8.42 1.05 2.64
N ILE A 37 -8.44 0.81 3.95
CA ILE A 37 -9.10 -0.37 4.53
C ILE A 37 -10.57 -0.42 4.10
N ALA A 38 -11.29 0.70 4.16
CA ALA A 38 -12.70 0.76 3.78
C ALA A 38 -12.98 0.41 2.31
N ARG A 39 -11.96 0.47 1.43
CA ARG A 39 -12.05 0.07 0.02
C ARG A 39 -11.75 -1.42 -0.21
N HIS A 40 -11.30 -2.12 0.83
CA HIS A 40 -10.92 -3.53 0.81
C HIS A 40 -11.66 -4.35 1.88
N PRO A 41 -13.00 -4.47 1.81
CA PRO A 41 -13.78 -5.26 2.78
C PRO A 41 -13.38 -6.74 2.80
N GLU A 42 -12.71 -7.26 1.76
CA GLU A 42 -12.12 -8.60 1.73
C GLU A 42 -11.07 -8.83 2.84
N TYR A 43 -10.55 -7.76 3.45
CA TYR A 43 -9.57 -7.84 4.52
C TYR A 43 -10.16 -7.64 5.92
N ASP A 44 -11.47 -7.40 6.05
CA ASP A 44 -12.12 -7.15 7.35
C ASP A 44 -11.85 -8.29 8.35
N ASP A 45 -11.98 -9.55 7.91
CA ASP A 45 -11.81 -10.73 8.77
C ASP A 45 -10.38 -10.84 9.31
N VAL A 46 -9.37 -10.57 8.47
CA VAL A 46 -7.96 -10.65 8.90
C VAL A 46 -7.55 -9.46 9.76
N LEU A 47 -8.18 -8.30 9.57
CA LEU A 47 -7.92 -7.09 10.35
C LEU A 47 -8.64 -7.09 11.71
N ALA A 48 -9.68 -7.92 11.88
CA ALA A 48 -10.44 -8.02 13.11
C ALA A 48 -9.68 -8.69 14.28
N ASP A 49 -8.61 -9.45 14.00
CA ASP A 49 -7.82 -10.16 15.01
C ASP A 49 -6.31 -9.91 14.82
N ALA A 50 -5.79 -8.95 15.58
CA ALA A 50 -4.39 -8.55 15.51
C ALA A 50 -3.40 -9.65 15.90
N GLU A 51 -3.76 -10.52 16.85
CA GLU A 51 -2.85 -11.57 17.32
C GLU A 51 -2.79 -12.71 16.32
N SER A 52 -3.94 -13.10 15.74
CA SER A 52 -3.98 -14.04 14.61
C SER A 52 -3.23 -13.47 13.38
N ALA A 53 -3.44 -12.19 13.06
CA ALA A 53 -2.74 -11.52 11.98
C ALA A 53 -1.22 -11.55 12.17
N VAL A 54 -0.72 -11.33 13.40
CA VAL A 54 0.71 -11.38 13.70
C VAL A 54 1.26 -12.81 13.65
N ALA A 55 0.53 -13.79 14.19
CA ALA A 55 0.98 -15.17 14.25
C ALA A 55 0.98 -15.90 12.90
N ARG A 56 0.15 -15.45 11.95
CA ARG A 56 0.01 -16.08 10.63
C ARG A 56 1.25 -15.87 9.76
N ASP A 57 1.60 -16.91 9.00
CA ASP A 57 2.56 -16.83 7.92
C ASP A 57 1.87 -16.35 6.62
N TYR A 58 2.46 -15.32 6.02
CA TYR A 58 2.00 -14.74 4.74
C TYR A 58 3.03 -14.97 3.63
N SER A 59 4.02 -15.84 3.87
CA SER A 59 4.96 -16.29 2.85
C SER A 59 4.25 -17.24 1.87
N VAL A 60 3.57 -16.63 0.89
CA VAL A 60 3.05 -17.24 -0.36
C VAL A 60 2.53 -18.68 -0.22
N GLU A 61 1.49 -18.89 0.59
CA GLU A 61 0.63 -20.07 0.44
C GLU A 61 -0.63 -19.69 -0.35
N GLY A 62 -0.76 -20.23 -1.57
CA GLY A 62 -2.02 -20.26 -2.32
C GLY A 62 -2.29 -19.13 -3.32
N GLY A 63 -1.31 -18.27 -3.62
CA GLY A 63 -1.46 -17.22 -4.65
C GLY A 63 -2.41 -16.07 -4.28
N GLN A 64 -2.88 -16.02 -3.03
CA GLN A 64 -3.62 -14.88 -2.49
C GLN A 64 -2.66 -13.72 -2.16
N PRO A 65 -3.00 -12.47 -2.50
CA PRO A 65 -2.18 -11.32 -2.16
C PRO A 65 -2.08 -11.15 -0.64
N ASN A 66 -0.89 -10.80 -0.13
CA ASN A 66 -0.70 -10.50 1.28
C ASN A 66 -1.41 -9.16 1.61
N PRO A 67 -2.45 -9.16 2.48
CA PRO A 67 -3.28 -7.98 2.73
C PRO A 67 -2.48 -6.82 3.30
N PHE A 68 -1.50 -7.10 4.17
CA PHE A 68 -0.69 -6.07 4.79
C PHE A 68 0.30 -5.46 3.81
N LEU A 69 0.88 -6.27 2.92
CA LEU A 69 1.72 -5.75 1.83
C LEU A 69 0.89 -4.87 0.89
N HIS A 70 -0.28 -5.35 0.49
CA HIS A 70 -1.21 -4.62 -0.39
C HIS A 70 -1.56 -3.24 0.20
N LEU A 71 -2.05 -3.20 1.44
CA LEU A 71 -2.41 -1.96 2.11
C LEU A 71 -1.19 -1.04 2.33
N SER A 72 -0.01 -1.60 2.67
CA SER A 72 1.23 -0.81 2.75
C SER A 72 1.63 -0.17 1.42
N MET A 73 1.38 -0.85 0.28
CA MET A 73 1.65 -0.27 -1.03
C MET A 73 0.73 0.92 -1.33
N HIS A 74 -0.55 0.89 -0.91
CA HIS A 74 -1.42 2.07 -0.99
C HIS A 74 -0.87 3.26 -0.20
N LEU A 75 -0.40 3.03 1.04
CA LEU A 75 0.18 4.09 1.87
C LEU A 75 1.47 4.65 1.27
N SER A 76 2.31 3.77 0.72
CA SER A 76 3.54 4.17 0.03
C SER A 76 3.23 5.03 -1.20
N ILE A 77 2.24 4.65 -2.01
CA ILE A 77 1.82 5.46 -3.17
C ILE A 77 1.24 6.80 -2.72
N ALA A 78 0.40 6.81 -1.69
CA ALA A 78 -0.17 8.05 -1.15
C ALA A 78 0.93 9.01 -0.66
N GLU A 79 1.96 8.50 0.02
CA GLU A 79 3.13 9.29 0.41
C GLU A 79 3.90 9.80 -0.82
N GLN A 80 4.26 8.92 -1.75
CA GLN A 80 4.98 9.27 -2.98
C GLN A 80 4.27 10.40 -3.75
N VAL A 81 2.95 10.29 -3.91
CA VAL A 81 2.10 11.31 -4.54
C VAL A 81 2.07 12.60 -3.72
N SER A 82 1.96 12.50 -2.38
CA SER A 82 1.89 13.66 -1.47
C SER A 82 3.15 14.52 -1.51
N ILE A 83 4.33 13.90 -1.65
CA ILE A 83 5.62 14.62 -1.72
C ILE A 83 6.19 14.74 -3.14
N ASP A 84 5.49 14.23 -4.16
CA ASP A 84 5.97 14.09 -5.55
C ASP A 84 7.36 13.46 -5.65
N ASN A 85 7.55 12.34 -4.94
CA ASN A 85 8.79 11.60 -4.96
C ASN A 85 8.50 10.13 -5.31
N PRO A 86 8.98 9.62 -6.45
CA PRO A 86 9.87 10.29 -7.41
C PRO A 86 9.19 11.44 -8.20
N PRO A 87 9.97 12.45 -8.66
CA PRO A 87 9.42 13.59 -9.38
C PRO A 87 8.54 13.22 -10.57
N GLY A 88 7.34 13.80 -10.63
CA GLY A 88 6.36 13.55 -11.68
C GLY A 88 5.39 12.40 -11.40
N ILE A 89 5.55 11.66 -10.29
CA ILE A 89 4.59 10.63 -9.89
C ILE A 89 3.22 11.22 -9.57
N ARG A 90 3.16 12.42 -8.98
CA ARG A 90 1.88 13.08 -8.65
C ARG A 90 1.09 13.40 -9.91
N ALA A 91 1.76 13.92 -10.93
CA ALA A 91 1.11 14.25 -12.21
C ALA A 91 0.61 12.97 -12.92
N ALA A 92 1.42 11.91 -12.93
CA ALA A 92 1.05 10.63 -13.53
C ALA A 92 -0.14 9.98 -12.79
N HIS A 93 -0.10 9.97 -11.45
CA HIS A 93 -1.20 9.54 -10.60
C HIS A 93 -2.49 10.30 -10.91
N ASN A 94 -2.45 11.64 -10.92
CA ASN A 94 -3.64 12.45 -11.14
C ASN A 94 -4.29 12.19 -12.51
N ALA A 95 -3.47 11.94 -13.54
CA ALA A 95 -3.97 11.57 -14.87
C ALA A 95 -4.71 10.22 -14.84
N LEU A 96 -4.20 9.23 -14.10
CA LEU A 96 -4.88 7.95 -13.92
C LEU A 96 -6.18 8.09 -13.11
N VAL A 97 -6.15 8.83 -12.01
CA VAL A 97 -7.34 9.06 -11.18
C VAL A 97 -8.47 9.71 -11.99
N GLN A 98 -8.15 10.68 -12.85
CA GLN A 98 -9.15 11.32 -13.72
C GLN A 98 -9.81 10.33 -14.69
N ARG A 99 -9.12 9.25 -15.06
CA ARG A 99 -9.59 8.30 -16.07
C ARG A 99 -10.23 7.04 -15.47
N LEU A 100 -9.76 6.59 -14.31
CA LEU A 100 -10.12 5.30 -13.70
C LEU A 100 -10.76 5.43 -12.31
N GLY A 101 -10.64 6.59 -11.67
CA GLY A 101 -10.90 6.73 -10.23
C GLY A 101 -9.70 6.34 -9.38
N GLU A 102 -9.72 6.77 -8.11
CA GLU A 102 -8.56 6.70 -7.20
C GLU A 102 -8.12 5.27 -6.86
N HIS A 103 -9.09 4.38 -6.61
CA HIS A 103 -8.81 3.00 -6.23
C HIS A 103 -8.10 2.24 -7.36
N ASP A 104 -8.67 2.28 -8.57
CA ASP A 104 -8.11 1.58 -9.73
C ASP A 104 -6.79 2.21 -10.21
N ALA A 105 -6.65 3.54 -10.08
CA ALA A 105 -5.39 4.22 -10.35
C ALA A 105 -4.26 3.72 -9.41
N HIS A 106 -4.54 3.59 -8.11
CA HIS A 106 -3.58 3.03 -7.17
C HIS A 106 -3.20 1.59 -7.51
N HIS A 107 -4.14 0.74 -7.94
CA HIS A 107 -3.82 -0.61 -8.39
C HIS A 107 -2.92 -0.62 -9.64
N GLN A 108 -3.17 0.23 -10.63
CA GLN A 108 -2.29 0.36 -11.80
C GLN A 108 -0.88 0.83 -11.41
N ILE A 109 -0.77 1.76 -10.47
CA ILE A 109 0.52 2.22 -9.94
C ILE A 109 1.22 1.11 -9.16
N MET A 110 0.47 0.31 -8.39
CA MET A 110 0.98 -0.79 -7.60
C MET A 110 1.66 -1.86 -8.47
N GLU A 111 1.12 -2.15 -9.67
CA GLU A 111 1.78 -3.04 -10.63
C GLU A 111 3.16 -2.52 -11.05
N CYS A 112 3.26 -1.23 -11.41
CA CYS A 112 4.52 -0.60 -11.78
C CYS A 112 5.51 -0.53 -10.60
N LEU A 113 5.01 -0.28 -9.38
CA LEU A 113 5.81 -0.29 -8.16
C LEU A 113 6.39 -1.69 -7.88
N GLY A 114 5.55 -2.73 -8.03
CA GLY A 114 5.96 -4.13 -7.89
C GLY A 114 7.03 -4.52 -8.92
N GLU A 115 6.85 -4.13 -10.19
CA GLU A 115 7.82 -4.36 -11.27
C GLU A 115 9.18 -3.71 -10.97
N MET A 116 9.19 -2.46 -10.49
CA MET A 116 10.42 -1.76 -10.10
C MET A 116 11.14 -2.49 -8.96
N ILE A 117 10.42 -2.86 -7.90
CA ILE A 117 11.00 -3.56 -6.74
C ILE A 117 11.55 -4.91 -7.16
N TRP A 118 10.79 -5.69 -7.93
CA TRP A 118 11.21 -7.01 -8.40
C TRP A 118 12.44 -6.92 -9.30
N THR A 119 12.49 -5.94 -10.22
CA THR A 119 13.63 -5.72 -11.11
C THR A 119 14.89 -5.34 -10.32
N SER A 120 14.75 -4.46 -9.33
CA SER A 120 15.81 -4.06 -8.42
C SER A 120 16.38 -5.27 -7.66
N GLN A 121 15.51 -6.09 -7.06
CA GLN A 121 15.90 -7.28 -6.32
C GLN A 121 16.59 -8.31 -7.22
N ARG A 122 16.00 -8.60 -8.39
CA ARG A 122 16.54 -9.58 -9.34
C ARG A 122 17.93 -9.20 -9.85
N ASN A 123 18.17 -7.91 -10.09
CA ASN A 123 19.43 -7.42 -10.64
C ASN A 123 20.44 -7.00 -9.56
N GLY A 124 20.06 -7.01 -8.28
CA GLY A 124 20.90 -6.50 -7.19
C GLY A 124 21.25 -5.01 -7.34
N ALA A 125 20.38 -4.23 -7.99
CA ALA A 125 20.58 -2.82 -8.31
C ALA A 125 19.61 -1.93 -7.51
N ALA A 126 19.91 -0.64 -7.42
CA ALA A 126 18.98 0.33 -6.83
C ALA A 126 17.67 0.40 -7.65
N PRO A 127 16.51 0.69 -7.00
CA PRO A 127 15.25 0.88 -7.71
C PRO A 127 15.34 1.98 -8.78
N ASP A 128 14.93 1.66 -10.01
CA ASP A 128 14.85 2.63 -11.10
C ASP A 128 13.54 3.42 -11.02
N THR A 129 13.62 4.54 -10.30
CA THR A 129 12.45 5.39 -10.06
C THR A 129 11.99 6.14 -11.32
N ALA A 130 12.86 6.34 -12.30
CA ALA A 130 12.49 6.97 -13.58
C ALA A 130 11.67 5.99 -14.44
N ALA A 131 12.10 4.73 -14.51
CA ALA A 131 11.35 3.66 -15.18
C ALA A 131 9.98 3.43 -14.50
N TYR A 132 9.91 3.51 -13.17
CA TYR A 132 8.65 3.44 -12.44
C TYR A 132 7.66 4.55 -12.84
N VAL A 133 8.08 5.82 -12.85
CA VAL A 133 7.20 6.93 -13.27
C VAL A 133 6.77 6.78 -14.73
N GLU A 134 7.67 6.35 -15.61
CA GLU A 134 7.35 6.11 -17.02
C GLU A 134 6.36 4.95 -17.20
N CYS A 135 6.49 3.87 -16.43
CA CYS A 135 5.51 2.79 -16.41
C CYS A 135 4.12 3.32 -16.04
N VAL A 136 4.01 4.13 -14.98
CA VAL A 136 2.74 4.71 -14.53
C VAL A 136 2.12 5.59 -15.62
N ARG A 137 2.92 6.41 -16.32
CA ARG A 137 2.44 7.27 -17.41
C ARG A 137 1.88 6.52 -18.61
N ARG A 138 2.29 5.26 -18.81
CA ARG A 138 1.83 4.42 -19.93
C ARG A 138 0.56 3.65 -19.63
N ARG A 139 0.14 3.60 -18.37
CA ARG A 139 -1.13 2.98 -17.97
C ARG A 139 -2.29 3.82 -18.49
#